data_AF-A0A956FBC1-F1
#
_entry.id   AF-A0A956FBC1-F1
#
_cell.length_a   1.000
_cell.length_b   1.000
_cell.length_c   1.000
_cell.angle_alpha   90.00
_cell.angle_beta   90.00
_cell.angle_gamma   90.00
#
_symmetry.space_group_name_H-M   'P 1'
#
loop_
_entity.id
_entity.type
_entity.pdbx_description
1 polymer ?
#
loop_
_entity_poly.entity_id
_entity_poly.type
_entity_poly.pdbx_seq_one_letter_code
_entity_poly.pdbx_strand_id
1 'polypeptide(L)'
;MIAPVLVLLAGCADTDPETTAFTDLAGDEVSTRCVGCDWGPPILNTHGLNGLELSELDTTGALHDGWRLESVELSQGRDSVYVIDPVWVEDGFLYGVDQYGDLHSGHEFVGSVWTVSLSIKPEQPELGTTPWYMTITELIEEADGRTRYTFANGPARFSEEAFNCQRDEETDEYTVVLFTNLHVDTVTGTHEERPDTIYFGCTSGAVGKAAMWGYAPHFAGDDAHQAATRAVRADYCGDGNPWTQTGTALQITDAWDYNQFPNSGAATEAMWTTEGAACLMIPRRPEYEHDTVTCPGVGLLPFCESEGDDLDAWPSALLWTKVW
;
A
#
# COMPACT_ATOMS: atom_id res chain seq x y z
N MET A 1 -11.19 -27.18 -7.81
CA MET A 1 -11.62 -25.78 -7.59
C MET A 1 -11.02 -24.98 -8.71
N ILE A 2 -11.84 -24.25 -9.48
CA ILE A 2 -11.35 -23.39 -10.54
C ILE A 2 -10.86 -22.14 -9.80
N ALA A 3 -9.54 -21.96 -9.72
CA ALA A 3 -8.97 -20.72 -9.20
C ALA A 3 -9.52 -19.56 -10.04
N PRO A 4 -10.03 -18.48 -9.42
CA PRO A 4 -10.45 -17.31 -10.17
C PRO A 4 -9.27 -16.81 -11.02
N VAL A 5 -9.56 -16.44 -12.27
CA VAL A 5 -8.59 -15.82 -13.18
C VAL A 5 -8.18 -14.48 -12.59
N LEU A 6 -6.98 -14.40 -12.03
CA LEU A 6 -6.45 -13.18 -11.44
C LEU A 6 -5.63 -12.42 -12.51
N VAL A 7 -6.31 -11.53 -13.23
CA VAL A 7 -5.67 -10.49 -14.04
C VAL A 7 -5.62 -9.25 -13.16
N LEU A 8 -4.43 -8.69 -12.99
CA LEU A 8 -4.17 -7.63 -12.02
C LEU A 8 -3.67 -6.39 -12.73
N LEU A 9 -4.11 -5.21 -12.30
CA LEU A 9 -3.56 -3.94 -12.78
C LEU A 9 -2.48 -3.45 -11.81
N ALA A 10 -1.25 -3.33 -12.29
CA ALA A 10 -0.16 -2.64 -11.59
C ALA A 10 -0.39 -1.11 -11.62
N GLY A 11 -0.23 -0.45 -10.46
CA GLY A 11 -0.41 1.01 -10.28
C GLY A 11 -1.87 1.51 -10.18
N CYS A 12 -2.10 2.69 -9.58
CA CYS A 12 -3.37 3.45 -9.61
C CYS A 12 -3.19 4.98 -9.76
N ALA A 13 -4.27 5.60 -10.23
CA ALA A 13 -4.63 7.01 -10.40
C ALA A 13 -3.70 7.92 -11.22
N ASP A 14 -4.23 8.48 -12.31
CA ASP A 14 -3.81 9.79 -12.81
C ASP A 14 -4.34 10.87 -11.84
N THR A 15 -3.49 11.79 -11.39
CA THR A 15 -3.95 12.95 -10.60
C THR A 15 -4.86 13.84 -11.44
N ASP A 16 -6.05 14.16 -10.94
CA ASP A 16 -6.91 15.21 -11.49
C ASP A 16 -6.19 16.57 -11.38
N PRO A 17 -5.91 17.29 -12.49
CA PRO A 17 -5.03 18.46 -12.49
C PRO A 17 -5.56 19.71 -11.77
N GLU A 18 -6.72 19.66 -11.09
CA GLU A 18 -7.32 20.86 -10.49
C GLU A 18 -6.80 21.24 -9.09
N THR A 19 -5.82 20.55 -8.50
CA THR A 19 -5.31 20.91 -7.14
C THR A 19 -3.79 21.13 -6.98
N THR A 20 -2.96 21.02 -8.01
CA THR A 20 -1.50 21.22 -7.85
C THR A 20 -1.08 22.66 -8.11
N ALA A 21 -0.97 23.46 -7.05
CA ALA A 21 -0.29 24.75 -7.08
C ALA A 21 1.08 24.68 -6.40
N PHE A 22 2.00 23.84 -6.90
CA PHE A 22 3.45 23.95 -6.65
C PHE A 22 4.23 23.24 -7.77
N THR A 23 4.19 23.77 -8.99
CA THR A 23 5.11 23.36 -10.06
C THR A 23 6.40 24.19 -9.98
N ASP A 24 7.51 23.55 -9.64
CA ASP A 24 8.79 23.76 -10.34
C ASP A 24 9.88 22.88 -9.69
N LEU A 25 10.39 21.88 -10.42
CA LEU A 25 11.80 21.76 -10.85
C LEU A 25 12.15 20.32 -11.31
N ALA A 26 12.84 20.27 -12.45
CA ALA A 26 13.69 19.19 -12.99
C ALA A 26 13.02 18.04 -13.77
N GLY A 27 13.43 17.93 -15.04
CA GLY A 27 13.22 16.75 -15.86
C GLY A 27 14.21 15.65 -15.51
N ASP A 28 13.78 14.70 -14.69
CA ASP A 28 14.44 13.42 -14.44
C ASP A 28 13.63 12.28 -15.06
N GLU A 29 14.31 11.19 -15.47
CA GLU A 29 13.67 10.00 -16.09
C GLU A 29 12.61 9.31 -15.21
N VAL A 30 12.60 9.60 -13.90
CA VAL A 30 11.62 9.03 -12.96
C VAL A 30 10.24 9.69 -13.14
N SER A 31 10.18 11.00 -13.40
CA SER A 31 8.91 11.73 -13.63
C SER A 31 8.28 11.44 -15.00
N THR A 32 9.04 10.84 -15.93
CA THR A 32 8.50 10.35 -17.21
C THR A 32 8.02 8.90 -17.13
N ARG A 33 8.54 8.11 -16.18
CA ARG A 33 8.03 6.76 -15.85
C ARG A 33 6.70 6.83 -15.10
N CYS A 34 6.46 7.94 -14.41
CA CYS A 34 5.28 8.20 -13.60
C CYS A 34 4.91 9.70 -13.67
N VAL A 35 3.89 10.06 -14.44
CA VAL A 35 3.44 11.46 -14.61
C VAL A 35 2.47 11.82 -13.49
N GLY A 36 2.73 12.87 -12.72
CA GLY A 36 1.82 13.33 -11.65
C GLY A 36 2.02 12.66 -10.29
N CYS A 37 3.12 11.92 -10.12
CA CYS A 37 3.37 11.12 -8.91
C CYS A 37 3.97 11.92 -7.76
N ASP A 38 3.81 13.25 -7.80
CA ASP A 38 3.98 14.15 -6.65
C ASP A 38 3.05 13.76 -5.49
N TRP A 39 1.99 12.97 -5.78
CA TRP A 39 0.95 12.54 -4.84
C TRP A 39 0.45 11.09 -5.04
N GLY A 40 1.23 10.17 -5.63
CA GLY A 40 0.64 8.89 -6.03
C GLY A 40 1.56 7.75 -6.45
N PRO A 41 0.98 6.54 -6.63
CA PRO A 41 1.70 5.34 -6.98
C PRO A 41 2.52 5.54 -8.25
N PRO A 42 3.56 4.73 -8.44
CA PRO A 42 3.87 3.53 -7.67
C PRO A 42 4.97 3.75 -6.64
N ILE A 43 5.18 4.96 -6.10
CA ILE A 43 6.23 5.19 -5.09
C ILE A 43 5.67 5.13 -3.65
N LEU A 44 4.44 5.59 -3.41
CA LEU A 44 3.90 5.79 -2.05
C LEU A 44 2.56 5.07 -1.77
N ASN A 45 2.19 5.07 -0.49
CA ASN A 45 1.10 4.27 0.12
C ASN A 45 -0.30 4.88 0.01
N THR A 46 -0.40 6.03 -0.65
CA THR A 46 -1.62 6.79 -0.99
C THR A 46 -2.58 7.12 0.15
N HIS A 47 -2.19 6.90 1.41
CA HIS A 47 -2.92 7.40 2.57
C HIS A 47 -2.55 8.87 2.81
N GLY A 48 -3.58 9.71 2.95
CA GLY A 48 -3.38 11.12 3.22
C GLY A 48 -4.51 11.76 4.03
N LEU A 49 -4.15 12.85 4.70
CA LEU A 49 -5.07 13.61 5.54
C LEU A 49 -4.87 15.11 5.34
N ASN A 50 -5.92 15.82 4.91
CA ASN A 50 -5.86 17.26 4.65
C ASN A 50 -4.70 17.66 3.73
N GLY A 51 -4.42 16.85 2.70
CA GLY A 51 -3.31 17.08 1.78
C GLY A 51 -1.92 16.85 2.38
N LEU A 52 -1.79 16.07 3.47
CA LEU A 52 -0.52 15.50 3.93
C LEU A 52 -0.49 14.01 3.59
N GLU A 53 0.63 13.51 3.08
CA GLU A 53 0.89 12.08 2.92
C GLU A 53 1.40 11.50 4.23
N LEU A 54 0.78 10.41 4.68
CA LEU A 54 1.02 9.83 5.99
C LEU A 54 1.05 8.32 5.83
N SER A 55 2.09 7.65 6.31
CA SER A 55 2.23 6.19 6.15
C SER A 55 1.69 5.44 7.36
N GLU A 56 2.38 5.54 8.49
CA GLU A 56 2.01 4.85 9.72
C GLU A 56 1.64 5.81 10.85
N LEU A 57 0.69 5.38 11.67
CA LEU A 57 0.24 6.06 12.87
C LEU A 57 0.84 5.39 14.09
N ASP A 58 1.55 6.15 14.90
CA ASP A 58 2.01 5.70 16.21
C ASP A 58 0.83 5.57 17.18
N THR A 59 0.66 4.39 17.76
CA THR A 59 -0.45 4.06 18.67
C THR A 59 -0.15 4.37 20.14
N THR A 60 1.08 4.75 20.47
CA THR A 60 1.50 5.19 21.81
C THR A 60 1.30 6.69 22.04
N GLY A 61 0.89 7.42 21.00
CA GLY A 61 0.72 8.86 21.03
C GLY A 61 2.01 9.64 20.76
N ALA A 62 3.05 9.03 20.18
CA ALA A 62 4.19 9.78 19.70
C ALA A 62 3.82 10.56 18.42
N LEU A 63 4.48 11.71 18.20
CA LEU A 63 4.41 12.38 16.90
C LEU A 63 5.36 11.68 15.93
N HIS A 64 4.82 11.21 14.81
CA HIS A 64 5.55 10.47 13.78
C HIS A 64 5.04 10.92 12.41
N ASP A 65 5.90 11.05 11.40
CA ASP A 65 5.51 11.51 10.05
C ASP A 65 4.57 12.74 10.01
N GLY A 66 4.78 13.67 10.94
CA GLY A 66 3.98 14.89 11.03
C GLY A 66 2.55 14.69 11.53
N TRP A 67 2.20 13.55 12.12
CA TRP A 67 0.90 13.34 12.76
C TRP A 67 0.97 12.50 14.04
N ARG A 68 -0.04 12.65 14.89
CA ARG A 68 -0.13 11.97 16.19
C ARG A 68 -1.55 11.53 16.46
N LEU A 69 -1.72 10.31 16.99
CA LEU A 69 -2.99 9.85 17.53
C LEU A 69 -3.26 10.52 18.88
N GLU A 70 -4.41 11.18 19.01
CA GLU A 70 -4.85 11.81 20.27
C GLU A 70 -5.91 10.96 20.98
N SER A 71 -6.88 10.43 20.24
CA SER A 71 -7.90 9.54 20.77
C SER A 71 -8.58 8.70 19.70
N VAL A 72 -9.05 7.52 20.08
CA VAL A 72 -10.03 6.73 19.33
C VAL A 72 -11.28 6.59 20.18
N GLU A 73 -12.43 6.95 19.62
CA GLU A 73 -13.71 6.94 20.33
C GLU A 73 -14.74 6.08 19.59
N LEU A 74 -15.28 5.06 20.25
CA LEU A 74 -16.43 4.30 19.76
C LEU A 74 -17.71 4.92 20.30
N SER A 75 -18.69 5.13 19.42
CA SER A 75 -20.03 5.58 19.81
C SER A 75 -21.00 4.42 19.72
N GLN A 76 -21.50 3.93 20.86
CA GLN A 76 -22.59 2.96 20.88
C GLN A 76 -23.89 3.64 21.34
N GLY A 77 -24.73 4.02 20.37
CA GLY A 77 -26.00 4.70 20.64
C GLY A 77 -25.87 6.22 20.81
N ARG A 78 -26.82 6.85 21.52
CA ARG A 78 -26.90 8.32 21.59
C ARG A 78 -26.04 8.97 22.67
N ASP A 79 -25.70 8.23 23.73
CA ASP A 79 -25.17 8.83 24.96
C ASP A 79 -23.91 8.14 25.52
N SER A 80 -23.39 7.10 24.87
CA SER A 80 -22.21 6.34 25.35
C SER A 80 -21.05 6.46 24.37
N VAL A 81 -19.97 7.06 24.85
CA VAL A 81 -18.69 7.19 24.15
C VAL A 81 -17.65 6.39 24.94
N TYR A 82 -16.97 5.48 24.26
CA TYR A 82 -15.91 4.64 24.80
C TYR A 82 -14.59 5.11 24.22
N VAL A 83 -13.64 5.45 25.09
CA VAL A 83 -12.29 5.82 24.69
C VAL A 83 -11.47 4.54 24.61
N ILE A 84 -10.88 4.29 23.44
CA ILE A 84 -10.12 3.09 23.15
C ILE A 84 -8.63 3.37 23.29
N ASP A 85 -7.99 2.69 24.23
CA ASP A 85 -6.55 2.75 24.49
C ASP A 85 -6.12 1.51 25.30
N PRO A 86 -5.26 0.62 24.75
CA PRO A 86 -4.60 0.70 23.45
C PRO A 86 -5.53 0.35 22.28
N VAL A 87 -5.12 0.76 21.08
CA VAL A 87 -5.67 0.34 19.78
C VAL A 87 -4.57 -0.32 18.94
N TRP A 88 -4.86 -1.43 18.29
CA TRP A 88 -3.88 -2.16 17.46
C TRP A 88 -4.57 -2.87 16.30
N VAL A 89 -3.75 -3.47 15.42
CA VAL A 89 -4.21 -4.30 14.31
C VAL A 89 -3.70 -5.72 14.51
N GLU A 90 -4.56 -6.70 14.23
CA GLU A 90 -4.20 -8.12 14.19
C GLU A 90 -4.95 -8.76 13.01
N ASP A 91 -4.23 -9.43 12.12
CA ASP A 91 -4.75 -10.07 10.90
C ASP A 91 -5.69 -9.16 10.07
N GLY A 92 -5.31 -7.89 9.96
CA GLY A 92 -6.09 -6.88 9.22
C GLY A 92 -7.32 -6.35 9.93
N PHE A 93 -7.63 -6.79 11.16
CA PHE A 93 -8.72 -6.24 11.97
C PHE A 93 -8.19 -5.26 13.01
N LEU A 94 -8.94 -4.18 13.22
CA LEU A 94 -8.74 -3.30 14.37
C LEU A 94 -9.23 -3.99 15.65
N TYR A 95 -8.43 -3.84 16.70
CA TYR A 95 -8.76 -4.21 18.07
C TYR A 95 -8.46 -3.04 18.99
N GLY A 96 -9.15 -3.02 20.13
CA GLY A 96 -8.85 -2.07 21.18
C GLY A 96 -9.56 -2.37 22.47
N VAL A 97 -9.05 -1.78 23.56
CA VAL A 97 -9.64 -1.94 24.90
C VAL A 97 -10.21 -0.60 25.36
N ASP A 98 -11.44 -0.60 25.86
CA ASP A 98 -12.05 0.61 26.39
C ASP A 98 -11.58 0.96 27.81
N GLN A 99 -12.03 2.11 28.32
CA GLN A 99 -11.69 2.55 29.69
C GLN A 99 -12.21 1.64 30.81
N TYR A 100 -13.08 0.67 30.51
CA TYR A 100 -13.63 -0.30 31.46
C TYR A 100 -12.93 -1.66 31.38
N GLY A 101 -12.06 -1.87 30.38
CA GLY A 101 -11.34 -3.12 30.14
C GLY A 101 -12.06 -4.07 29.19
N ASP A 102 -13.11 -3.61 28.50
CA ASP A 102 -13.83 -4.41 27.51
C ASP A 102 -13.09 -4.36 26.16
N LEU A 103 -12.98 -5.53 25.52
CA LEU A 103 -12.33 -5.69 24.22
C LEU A 103 -13.33 -5.41 23.09
N HIS A 104 -12.92 -4.57 22.15
CA HIS A 104 -13.65 -4.24 20.93
C HIS A 104 -12.86 -4.67 19.70
N SER A 105 -13.54 -5.06 18.62
CA SER A 105 -12.88 -5.49 17.39
C SER A 105 -13.72 -5.29 16.13
N GLY A 106 -13.06 -5.17 14.98
CA GLY A 106 -13.67 -5.30 13.66
C GLY A 106 -14.83 -4.32 13.44
N HIS A 107 -16.03 -4.85 13.18
CA HIS A 107 -17.23 -4.05 12.86
C HIS A 107 -17.65 -3.07 13.96
N GLU A 108 -17.22 -3.28 15.21
CA GLU A 108 -17.50 -2.33 16.31
C GLU A 108 -16.80 -0.97 16.12
N PHE A 109 -15.76 -0.93 15.29
CA PHE A 109 -15.06 0.30 14.93
C PHE A 109 -15.77 1.11 13.85
N VAL A 110 -16.79 0.58 13.17
CA VAL A 110 -17.56 1.36 12.18
C VAL A 110 -18.34 2.47 12.89
N GLY A 111 -18.14 3.71 12.44
CA GLY A 111 -18.62 4.93 13.08
C GLY A 111 -17.73 5.46 14.20
N SER A 112 -16.57 4.83 14.45
CA SER A 112 -15.57 5.35 15.39
C SER A 112 -14.99 6.69 14.90
N VAL A 113 -14.65 7.57 15.84
CA VAL A 113 -13.99 8.84 15.56
C VAL A 113 -12.57 8.79 16.08
N TRP A 114 -11.62 9.01 15.19
CA TRP A 114 -10.20 9.09 15.47
C TRP A 114 -9.80 10.57 15.45
N THR A 115 -9.40 11.09 16.60
CA THR A 115 -8.84 12.42 16.71
C THR A 115 -7.33 12.31 16.52
N VAL A 116 -6.82 13.02 15.53
CA VAL A 116 -5.38 13.12 15.27
C VAL A 116 -4.96 14.58 15.28
N SER A 117 -3.69 14.84 15.52
CA SER A 117 -3.11 16.17 15.37
C SER A 117 -2.06 16.14 14.26
N LEU A 118 -2.22 17.04 13.29
CA LEU A 118 -1.36 17.20 12.12
C LEU A 118 -0.37 18.33 12.36
N SER A 119 0.90 18.12 12.04
CA SER A 119 1.94 19.13 12.12
C SER A 119 1.67 20.24 11.11
N ILE A 120 1.70 21.50 11.58
CA ILE A 120 1.55 22.67 10.71
C ILE A 120 2.80 22.85 9.82
N LYS A 121 3.94 22.34 10.29
CA LYS A 121 5.20 22.26 9.55
C LYS A 121 5.84 20.91 9.81
N PRO A 122 5.69 19.91 8.92
CA PRO A 122 6.28 18.59 9.10
C PRO A 122 7.79 18.64 9.39
N GLU A 123 8.50 19.61 8.82
CA GLU A 123 9.93 19.85 9.03
C GLU A 123 10.29 20.56 10.35
N GLN A 124 9.29 21.13 11.04
CA GLN A 124 9.41 21.86 12.31
C GLN A 124 8.22 21.51 13.23
N PRO A 125 8.13 20.25 13.69
CA PRO A 125 6.97 19.73 14.43
C PRO A 125 6.66 20.48 15.74
N GLU A 126 7.64 21.18 16.30
CA GLU A 126 7.48 22.03 17.47
C GLU A 126 6.66 23.30 17.23
N LEU A 127 6.45 23.70 15.98
CA LEU A 127 5.71 24.92 15.62
C LEU A 127 4.19 24.81 15.75
N GLY A 128 3.72 23.65 16.18
CA GLY A 128 2.33 23.41 16.56
C GLY A 128 1.62 22.46 15.60
N THR A 129 0.48 21.98 16.08
CA THR A 129 -0.35 21.02 15.39
C THR A 129 -1.79 21.54 15.26
N THR A 130 -2.51 21.06 14.26
CA THR A 130 -3.95 21.29 14.10
C THR A 130 -4.71 19.98 14.26
N PRO A 131 -5.83 19.96 15.02
CA PRO A 131 -6.64 18.75 15.13
C PRO A 131 -7.31 18.44 13.80
N TRP A 132 -7.43 17.15 13.49
CA TRP A 132 -8.19 16.59 12.39
C TRP A 132 -8.91 15.34 12.83
N TYR A 133 -9.95 14.96 12.10
CA TYR A 133 -10.79 13.82 12.47
C TYR A 133 -10.88 12.83 11.32
N MET A 134 -10.77 11.56 11.66
CA MET A 134 -11.06 10.45 10.75
C MET A 134 -12.22 9.64 11.31
N THR A 135 -13.06 9.11 10.45
CA THR A 135 -14.19 8.25 10.79
C THR A 135 -14.15 7.01 9.93
N ILE A 136 -14.31 5.84 10.55
CA ILE A 136 -14.47 4.60 9.78
C ILE A 136 -15.91 4.52 9.30
N THR A 137 -16.12 4.60 7.99
CA THR A 137 -17.46 4.57 7.40
C THR A 137 -17.90 3.16 7.04
N GLU A 138 -16.95 2.28 6.76
CA GLU A 138 -17.20 0.92 6.31
C GLU A 138 -16.08 -0.03 6.71
N LEU A 139 -16.45 -1.30 6.94
CA LEU A 139 -15.56 -2.46 6.98
C LEU A 139 -16.14 -3.51 6.03
N ILE A 140 -15.31 -3.98 5.10
CA ILE A 140 -15.60 -5.09 4.21
C ILE A 140 -14.74 -6.27 4.66
N GLU A 141 -15.37 -7.40 4.91
CA GLU A 141 -14.71 -8.68 5.20
C GLU A 141 -15.00 -9.65 4.05
N GLU A 142 -13.95 -10.10 3.37
CA GLU A 142 -14.06 -11.09 2.30
C GLU A 142 -14.15 -12.51 2.85
N ALA A 143 -14.72 -13.41 2.05
CA ALA A 143 -14.91 -14.80 2.44
C ALA A 143 -13.61 -15.57 2.73
N ASP A 144 -12.47 -15.07 2.25
CA ASP A 144 -11.14 -15.61 2.49
C ASP A 144 -10.39 -14.94 3.65
N GLY A 145 -11.07 -14.06 4.40
CA GLY A 145 -10.54 -13.39 5.59
C GLY A 145 -9.82 -12.08 5.31
N ARG A 146 -9.68 -11.66 4.04
CA ARG A 146 -9.17 -10.32 3.73
C ARG A 146 -10.14 -9.25 4.22
N THR A 147 -9.60 -8.18 4.79
CA THR A 147 -10.38 -7.05 5.28
C THR A 147 -9.99 -5.76 4.61
N ARG A 148 -10.97 -4.87 4.47
CA ARG A 148 -10.79 -3.51 3.97
C ARG A 148 -11.62 -2.54 4.77
N TYR A 149 -11.02 -1.45 5.24
CA TYR A 149 -11.74 -0.35 5.86
C TYR A 149 -11.90 0.81 4.89
N THR A 150 -12.91 1.64 5.11
CA THR A 150 -12.99 2.97 4.48
C THR A 150 -12.92 4.03 5.57
N PHE A 151 -11.95 4.95 5.44
CA PHE A 151 -11.80 6.10 6.32
C PHE A 151 -12.21 7.37 5.57
N ALA A 152 -13.16 8.09 6.14
CA ALA A 152 -13.48 9.45 5.75
C ALA A 152 -12.89 10.44 6.75
N ASN A 153 -12.63 11.66 6.33
CA ASN A 153 -12.03 12.67 7.18
C ASN A 153 -12.58 14.08 6.95
N GLY A 154 -12.31 14.95 7.91
CA GLY A 154 -12.54 16.38 7.79
C GLY A 154 -12.19 17.17 9.05
N PRO A 155 -12.42 18.50 9.03
CA PRO A 155 -12.01 19.43 10.08
C PRO A 155 -12.90 19.37 11.32
N ALA A 156 -14.01 18.61 11.28
CA ALA A 156 -14.93 18.45 12.39
C ALA A 156 -15.26 16.96 12.64
N ARG A 157 -15.72 16.66 13.85
CA ARG A 157 -16.19 15.32 14.17
C ARG A 157 -17.35 14.95 13.23
N PHE A 158 -17.30 13.74 12.68
CA PHE A 158 -18.30 13.21 11.73
C PHE A 158 -18.42 14.00 10.41
N SER A 159 -17.49 14.92 10.10
CA SER A 159 -17.43 15.49 8.75
C SER A 159 -16.72 14.52 7.82
N GLU A 160 -17.37 14.16 6.72
CA GLU A 160 -16.85 13.29 5.66
C GLU A 160 -16.58 14.15 4.41
N GLU A 161 -15.62 15.07 4.51
CA GLU A 161 -15.30 16.00 3.43
C GLU A 161 -14.41 15.35 2.35
N ALA A 162 -13.59 14.36 2.75
CA ALA A 162 -12.72 13.59 1.87
C ALA A 162 -12.55 12.16 2.39
N PHE A 163 -12.00 11.29 1.55
CA PHE A 163 -11.50 9.98 1.95
C PHE A 163 -9.99 10.03 2.19
N ASN A 164 -9.51 9.13 3.04
CA ASN A 164 -8.10 9.04 3.37
C ASN A 164 -7.27 8.41 2.25
N CYS A 165 -7.88 7.54 1.45
CA CYS A 165 -7.24 6.93 0.30
C CYS A 165 -7.70 7.58 -0.99
N GLN A 166 -6.87 7.54 -2.02
CA GLN A 166 -7.33 7.81 -3.38
C GLN A 166 -8.25 6.69 -3.88
N ARG A 167 -9.15 7.06 -4.79
CA ARG A 167 -10.04 6.14 -5.48
C ARG A 167 -9.22 5.11 -6.27
N ASP A 168 -9.45 3.84 -6.01
CA ASP A 168 -8.99 2.76 -6.88
C ASP A 168 -9.84 2.74 -8.15
N GLU A 169 -9.21 2.95 -9.30
CA GLU A 169 -9.89 2.96 -10.60
C GLU A 169 -10.42 1.61 -11.04
N GLU A 170 -9.85 0.51 -10.53
CA GLU A 170 -10.28 -0.85 -10.85
C GLU A 170 -11.58 -1.20 -10.12
N THR A 171 -11.65 -0.85 -8.83
CA THR A 171 -12.73 -1.26 -7.93
C THR A 171 -13.76 -0.16 -7.65
N ASP A 172 -13.46 1.10 -7.96
CA ASP A 172 -14.26 2.27 -7.55
C ASP A 172 -14.33 2.46 -6.02
N GLU A 173 -13.34 1.92 -5.29
CA GLU A 173 -13.28 1.96 -3.83
C GLU A 173 -12.25 2.98 -3.30
N TYR A 174 -12.41 3.40 -2.04
CA TYR A 174 -11.48 4.27 -1.31
C TYR A 174 -10.87 3.54 -0.11
N THR A 175 -10.64 2.24 -0.28
CA THR A 175 -10.41 1.31 0.81
C THR A 175 -8.95 1.26 1.25
N VAL A 176 -8.74 0.86 2.50
CA VAL A 176 -7.43 0.66 3.12
C VAL A 176 -7.34 -0.73 3.73
N VAL A 177 -6.19 -1.37 3.54
CA VAL A 177 -5.78 -2.55 4.32
C VAL A 177 -4.89 -2.05 5.45
N LEU A 178 -5.19 -2.47 6.68
CA LEU A 178 -4.42 -2.06 7.85
C LEU A 178 -3.37 -3.12 8.17
N PHE A 179 -2.16 -2.67 8.50
CA PHE A 179 -1.05 -3.55 8.88
C PHE A 179 -0.54 -3.14 10.26
N THR A 180 -0.12 -4.12 11.04
CA THR A 180 0.55 -3.89 12.32
C THR A 180 2.05 -3.84 12.11
N ASN A 181 2.71 -2.94 12.85
CA ASN A 181 4.15 -2.84 12.98
C ASN A 181 4.93 -2.71 11.65
N LEU A 182 4.30 -2.17 10.62
CA LEU A 182 4.91 -2.01 9.30
C LEU A 182 5.38 -0.56 9.13
N HIS A 183 6.63 -0.41 8.70
CA HIS A 183 7.17 0.79 8.09
C HIS A 183 7.56 0.47 6.65
N VAL A 184 7.33 1.39 5.73
CA VAL A 184 7.82 1.28 4.36
C VAL A 184 8.62 2.52 4.05
N ASP A 185 9.92 2.31 3.81
CA ASP A 185 10.83 3.40 3.44
C ASP A 185 10.32 4.05 2.15
N THR A 186 10.04 5.34 2.20
CA THR A 186 9.37 6.06 1.10
C THR A 186 10.26 6.26 -0.12
N VAL A 187 11.57 6.10 0.02
CA VAL A 187 12.55 6.26 -1.07
C VAL A 187 12.77 4.92 -1.75
N THR A 188 13.15 3.93 -0.96
CA THR A 188 13.58 2.61 -1.43
C THR A 188 12.43 1.63 -1.49
N GLY A 189 11.32 1.84 -0.79
CA GLY A 189 10.19 0.91 -0.68
C GLY A 189 10.42 -0.33 0.17
N THR A 190 11.52 -0.38 0.91
CA THR A 190 11.85 -1.53 1.76
C THR A 190 10.88 -1.59 2.93
N HIS A 191 10.39 -2.77 3.25
CA HIS A 191 9.56 -2.97 4.43
C HIS A 191 10.47 -3.18 5.65
N GLU A 192 10.16 -2.47 6.72
CA GLU A 192 10.84 -2.58 8.01
C GLU A 192 9.82 -2.76 9.12
N GLU A 193 10.22 -3.41 10.20
CA GLU A 193 9.39 -3.50 11.39
C GLU A 193 9.48 -2.21 12.20
N ARG A 194 8.34 -1.63 12.54
CA ARG A 194 8.23 -0.51 13.45
C ARG A 194 7.16 -0.80 14.50
N PRO A 195 7.55 -1.22 15.73
CA PRO A 195 6.59 -1.56 16.76
C PRO A 195 5.62 -0.42 17.10
N ASP A 196 4.43 -0.81 17.58
CA ASP A 196 3.38 0.07 18.09
C ASP A 196 2.83 1.04 17.03
N THR A 197 2.79 0.60 15.76
CA THR A 197 2.19 1.37 14.67
C THR A 197 1.08 0.64 13.94
N ILE A 198 0.18 1.44 13.38
CA ILE A 198 -0.79 1.01 12.37
C ILE A 198 -0.39 1.66 11.06
N TYR A 199 -0.12 0.83 10.06
CA TYR A 199 0.16 1.29 8.72
C TYR A 199 -1.08 1.21 7.84
N PHE A 200 -1.30 2.27 7.05
CA PHE A 200 -2.47 2.43 6.20
C PHE A 200 -2.08 2.17 4.74
N GLY A 201 -2.23 0.92 4.28
CA GLY A 201 -1.98 0.58 2.88
C GLY A 201 -3.26 0.70 2.06
N CYS A 202 -3.45 1.84 1.41
CA CYS A 202 -4.57 2.05 0.51
C CYS A 202 -4.56 1.02 -0.63
N THR A 203 -5.74 0.53 -1.03
CA THR A 203 -5.88 -0.45 -2.12
C THR A 203 -5.52 0.11 -3.50
N SER A 204 -5.59 1.43 -3.65
CA SER A 204 -5.01 2.15 -4.77
C SER A 204 -3.47 2.17 -4.74
N GLY A 205 -2.85 2.03 -3.56
CA GLY A 205 -1.39 2.01 -3.40
C GLY A 205 -0.79 0.62 -3.62
N ALA A 206 0.53 0.55 -3.85
CA ALA A 206 1.21 -0.72 -4.11
C ALA A 206 1.13 -1.70 -2.93
N VAL A 207 1.24 -1.18 -1.69
CA VAL A 207 1.26 -2.00 -0.47
C VAL A 207 -0.12 -2.60 -0.17
N GLY A 208 -1.19 -1.79 -0.23
CA GLY A 208 -2.55 -2.33 -0.09
C GLY A 208 -2.92 -3.28 -1.22
N LYS A 209 -2.51 -2.97 -2.46
CA LYS A 209 -2.74 -3.84 -3.63
C LYS A 209 -2.01 -5.19 -3.51
N ALA A 210 -0.78 -5.21 -3.01
CA ALA A 210 -0.06 -6.46 -2.74
C ALA A 210 -0.81 -7.36 -1.75
N ALA A 211 -1.37 -6.78 -0.68
CA ALA A 211 -2.23 -7.51 0.24
C ALA A 211 -3.52 -8.03 -0.44
N MET A 212 -4.14 -7.22 -1.30
CA MET A 212 -5.31 -7.63 -2.08
C MET A 212 -5.03 -8.76 -3.06
N TRP A 213 -3.79 -8.89 -3.56
CA TRP A 213 -3.36 -10.03 -4.38
C TRP A 213 -3.14 -11.33 -3.58
N GLY A 214 -3.42 -11.31 -2.28
CA GLY A 214 -3.29 -12.45 -1.37
C GLY A 214 -1.96 -12.50 -0.62
N TYR A 215 -1.12 -11.47 -0.75
CA TYR A 215 0.21 -11.43 -0.12
C TYR A 215 0.26 -10.59 1.15
N ALA A 216 -0.86 -10.42 1.87
CA ALA A 216 -0.83 -9.74 3.15
C ALA A 216 0.13 -10.49 4.12
N PRO A 217 0.89 -9.80 4.98
CA PRO A 217 1.87 -10.43 5.87
C PRO A 217 1.33 -11.61 6.69
N HIS A 218 0.11 -11.50 7.21
CA HIS A 218 -0.52 -12.56 8.00
C HIS A 218 -0.92 -13.81 7.19
N PHE A 219 -1.00 -13.71 5.86
CA PHE A 219 -1.27 -14.85 4.97
C PHE A 219 0.00 -15.43 4.32
N ALA A 220 0.89 -14.56 3.83
CA ALA A 220 2.02 -14.97 3.00
C ALA A 220 3.41 -14.71 3.63
N GLY A 221 3.46 -13.97 4.74
CA GLY A 221 4.71 -13.51 5.37
C GLY A 221 5.25 -12.21 4.79
N ASP A 222 6.14 -11.55 5.54
CA ASP A 222 6.67 -10.23 5.21
C ASP A 222 7.47 -10.21 3.90
N ASP A 223 8.28 -11.25 3.67
CA ASP A 223 9.10 -11.38 2.44
C ASP A 223 8.22 -11.46 1.19
N ALA A 224 7.12 -12.22 1.26
CA ALA A 224 6.17 -12.34 0.16
C ALA A 224 5.45 -11.02 -0.09
N HIS A 225 5.06 -10.32 0.97
CA HIS A 225 4.43 -9.00 0.88
C HIS A 225 5.38 -7.97 0.26
N GLN A 226 6.65 -7.93 0.67
CA GLN A 226 7.65 -7.03 0.08
C GLN A 226 7.90 -7.36 -1.39
N ALA A 227 8.13 -8.63 -1.73
CA ALA A 227 8.32 -9.05 -3.12
C ALA A 227 7.08 -8.71 -3.98
N ALA A 228 5.87 -8.85 -3.42
CA ALA A 228 4.63 -8.49 -4.10
C ALA A 228 4.52 -6.97 -4.29
N THR A 229 4.85 -6.16 -3.29
CA THR A 229 4.93 -4.70 -3.44
C THR A 229 5.91 -4.30 -4.53
N ARG A 230 7.11 -4.90 -4.56
CA ARG A 230 8.10 -4.68 -5.64
C ARG A 230 7.52 -5.04 -7.01
N ALA A 231 6.86 -6.19 -7.10
CA ALA A 231 6.18 -6.63 -8.29
C ALA A 231 5.09 -5.63 -8.71
N VAL A 232 4.18 -5.21 -7.83
CA VAL A 232 3.13 -4.22 -8.17
C VAL A 232 3.74 -2.96 -8.80
N ARG A 233 4.90 -2.51 -8.33
CA ARG A 233 5.58 -1.28 -8.80
C ARG A 233 6.45 -1.47 -10.04
N ALA A 234 6.65 -2.72 -10.47
CA ALA A 234 7.74 -3.09 -11.37
C ALA A 234 9.09 -2.51 -10.90
N ASP A 235 9.36 -2.55 -9.59
CA ASP A 235 10.61 -2.09 -9.00
C ASP A 235 11.70 -3.14 -9.23
N TYR A 236 12.10 -3.29 -10.50
CA TYR A 236 13.05 -4.32 -10.92
C TYR A 236 14.38 -4.20 -10.18
N CYS A 237 14.78 -2.99 -9.81
CA CYS A 237 16.07 -2.72 -9.18
C CYS A 237 16.03 -2.78 -7.66
N GLY A 238 14.85 -2.84 -7.05
CA GLY A 238 14.69 -2.81 -5.59
C GLY A 238 15.11 -1.48 -4.97
N ASP A 239 15.18 -0.41 -5.77
CA ASP A 239 15.64 0.91 -5.35
C ASP A 239 14.49 1.90 -5.17
N GLY A 240 13.26 1.41 -5.30
CA GLY A 240 12.03 2.20 -5.23
C GLY A 240 11.68 2.91 -6.54
N ASN A 241 12.52 2.83 -7.58
CA ASN A 241 12.19 3.43 -8.87
C ASN A 241 11.27 2.50 -9.67
N PRO A 242 10.06 2.97 -10.00
CA PRO A 242 9.14 2.12 -10.71
C PRO A 242 9.38 2.09 -12.21
N TRP A 243 9.02 0.96 -12.81
CA TRP A 243 9.05 0.74 -14.25
C TRP A 243 7.68 0.35 -14.81
N THR A 244 6.62 0.80 -14.13
CA THR A 244 5.23 0.60 -14.51
C THR A 244 4.46 1.91 -14.39
N GLN A 245 3.22 1.88 -14.88
CA GLN A 245 2.25 2.95 -14.70
C GLN A 245 0.90 2.32 -14.38
N THR A 246 -0.01 3.12 -13.84
CA THR A 246 -1.40 2.75 -13.60
C THR A 246 -2.06 2.05 -14.79
N GLY A 247 -2.85 1.02 -14.50
CA GLY A 247 -3.59 0.27 -15.51
C GLY A 247 -2.75 -0.72 -16.31
N THR A 248 -1.49 -0.96 -15.92
CA THR A 248 -0.65 -1.94 -16.59
C THR A 248 -1.03 -3.34 -16.15
N ALA A 249 -1.69 -4.10 -17.01
CA ALA A 249 -2.12 -5.45 -16.70
C ALA A 249 -0.94 -6.44 -16.61
N LEU A 250 -1.02 -7.34 -15.62
CA LEU A 250 -0.12 -8.47 -15.48
C LEU A 250 -0.86 -9.69 -14.92
N GLN A 251 -0.15 -10.80 -14.93
CA GLN A 251 -0.54 -12.00 -14.21
C GLN A 251 0.64 -12.47 -13.35
N ILE A 252 0.32 -13.11 -12.23
CA ILE A 252 1.29 -13.53 -11.22
C ILE A 252 1.06 -15.00 -10.87
N THR A 253 2.16 -15.67 -10.56
CA THR A 253 2.19 -16.95 -9.87
C THR A 253 3.20 -16.84 -8.73
N ASP A 254 3.11 -17.73 -7.76
CA ASP A 254 3.96 -17.70 -6.57
C ASP A 254 4.49 -19.08 -6.19
N ALA A 255 5.44 -19.10 -5.27
CA ALA A 255 6.10 -20.32 -4.80
C ALA A 255 5.22 -21.19 -3.88
N TRP A 256 4.03 -20.72 -3.51
CA TRP A 256 3.11 -21.38 -2.57
C TRP A 256 1.83 -21.91 -3.23
N ASP A 257 1.73 -21.79 -4.55
CA ASP A 257 0.55 -22.14 -5.35
C ASP A 257 -0.73 -21.37 -4.94
N TYR A 258 -0.62 -20.17 -4.38
CA TYR A 258 -1.79 -19.33 -4.08
C TYR A 258 -2.40 -18.77 -5.36
N ASN A 259 -1.55 -18.31 -6.27
CA ASN A 259 -1.88 -17.80 -7.58
C ASN A 259 -1.22 -18.65 -8.66
N GLN A 260 -1.90 -18.74 -9.81
CA GLN A 260 -1.44 -19.46 -10.99
C GLN A 260 -1.75 -18.62 -12.21
N PHE A 261 -0.87 -18.68 -13.21
CA PHE A 261 -1.07 -17.93 -14.45
C PHE A 261 -2.37 -18.31 -15.16
N PRO A 262 -3.29 -17.35 -15.39
CA PRO A 262 -4.44 -17.59 -16.24
C PRO A 262 -4.05 -17.91 -17.69
N ASN A 263 -2.96 -17.32 -18.18
CA ASN A 263 -2.39 -17.58 -19.50
C ASN A 263 -0.89 -17.89 -19.36
N SER A 264 -0.57 -19.16 -19.12
CA SER A 264 0.81 -19.63 -18.99
C SER A 264 1.68 -19.38 -20.23
N GLY A 265 1.06 -19.22 -21.41
CA GLY A 265 1.74 -18.95 -22.68
C GLY A 265 2.12 -17.48 -22.88
N ALA A 266 1.72 -16.57 -21.99
CA ALA A 266 2.15 -15.18 -22.09
C ALA A 266 3.65 -15.03 -21.80
N ALA A 267 4.23 -13.94 -22.27
CA ALA A 267 5.65 -13.72 -22.12
C ALA A 267 6.03 -13.43 -20.67
N THR A 268 7.15 -14.00 -20.23
CA THR A 268 7.71 -13.73 -18.91
C THR A 268 8.10 -12.27 -18.80
N GLU A 269 7.72 -11.67 -17.68
CA GLU A 269 8.19 -10.35 -17.29
C GLU A 269 9.45 -10.51 -16.44
N ALA A 270 9.29 -10.97 -15.20
CA ALA A 270 10.37 -11.02 -14.22
C ALA A 270 10.10 -12.06 -13.12
N MET A 271 11.16 -12.45 -12.43
CA MET A 271 11.15 -13.25 -11.19
C MET A 271 11.48 -12.32 -10.02
N TRP A 272 10.70 -12.34 -8.94
CA TRP A 272 10.73 -11.32 -7.88
C TRP A 272 11.25 -11.86 -6.56
N THR A 273 12.13 -11.08 -5.94
CA THR A 273 12.67 -11.28 -4.59
C THR A 273 12.30 -10.08 -3.71
N THR A 274 12.69 -10.11 -2.43
CA THR A 274 12.58 -8.94 -1.54
C THR A 274 13.41 -7.74 -2.02
N GLU A 275 14.51 -8.00 -2.74
CA GLU A 275 15.48 -7.00 -3.21
C GLU A 275 15.20 -6.49 -4.63
N GLY A 276 14.02 -6.78 -5.19
CA GLY A 276 13.69 -6.50 -6.59
C GLY A 276 13.74 -7.76 -7.46
N ALA A 277 13.90 -7.58 -8.77
CA ALA A 277 13.84 -8.69 -9.72
C ALA A 277 15.15 -9.48 -9.75
N ALA A 278 15.06 -10.81 -9.56
CA ALA A 278 16.18 -11.73 -9.76
C ALA A 278 16.61 -11.81 -11.23
N CYS A 279 15.65 -11.70 -12.13
CA CYS A 279 15.84 -11.60 -13.57
C CYS A 279 14.73 -10.78 -14.21
N LEU A 280 15.00 -10.24 -15.39
CA LEU A 280 14.05 -9.49 -16.22
C LEU A 280 14.13 -10.00 -17.65
N MET A 281 12.99 -10.26 -18.28
CA MET A 281 12.88 -10.67 -19.68
C MET A 281 12.22 -9.58 -20.52
N ILE A 282 10.91 -9.36 -20.31
CA ILE A 282 10.16 -8.32 -21.03
C ILE A 282 9.62 -7.31 -20.00
N PRO A 283 10.12 -6.07 -19.99
CA PRO A 283 9.52 -5.01 -19.18
C PRO A 283 8.05 -4.79 -19.56
N ARG A 284 7.19 -4.44 -18.59
CA ARG A 284 5.75 -4.24 -18.84
C ARG A 284 5.41 -3.16 -19.86
N ARG A 285 6.24 -2.13 -19.95
CA ARG A 285 6.01 -0.96 -20.79
C ARG A 285 6.77 -1.14 -22.11
N PRO A 286 6.10 -1.09 -23.28
CA PRO A 286 6.69 -1.43 -24.58
C PRO A 286 7.78 -0.46 -25.06
N GLU A 287 7.93 0.70 -24.43
CA GLU A 287 9.03 1.63 -24.67
C GLU A 287 10.35 1.22 -24.00
N TYR A 288 10.32 0.25 -23.07
CA TYR A 288 11.50 -0.29 -22.42
C TYR A 288 11.77 -1.71 -22.90
N GLU A 289 13.04 -1.99 -23.12
CA GLU A 289 13.58 -3.31 -23.38
C GLU A 289 14.51 -3.73 -22.23
N HIS A 290 14.79 -5.02 -22.10
CA HIS A 290 15.69 -5.54 -21.06
C HIS A 290 17.01 -4.77 -20.95
N ASP A 291 17.63 -4.44 -22.08
CA ASP A 291 18.93 -3.74 -22.14
C ASP A 291 18.85 -2.24 -21.83
N THR A 292 17.64 -1.69 -21.68
CA THR A 292 17.39 -0.30 -21.26
C THR A 292 17.13 -0.16 -19.76
N VAL A 293 16.83 -1.26 -19.07
CA VAL A 293 16.62 -1.28 -17.61
C VAL A 293 17.96 -1.51 -16.92
N THR A 294 18.59 -0.44 -16.45
CA THR A 294 19.87 -0.49 -15.73
C THR A 294 19.69 -0.15 -14.26
N CYS A 295 20.13 -1.05 -13.38
CA CYS A 295 20.04 -0.88 -11.94
C CYS A 295 21.33 -0.29 -11.35
N PRO A 296 21.25 0.72 -10.47
CA PRO A 296 22.41 1.30 -9.80
C PRO A 296 23.26 0.24 -9.10
N GLY A 297 24.58 0.23 -9.37
CA GLY A 297 25.52 -0.70 -8.73
C GLY A 297 25.48 -2.17 -9.23
N VAL A 298 24.42 -2.57 -9.93
CA VAL A 298 24.27 -3.92 -10.51
C VAL A 298 24.53 -3.92 -12.03
N GLY A 299 24.03 -2.90 -12.75
CA GLY A 299 24.02 -2.88 -14.20
C GLY A 299 22.76 -3.53 -14.78
N LEU A 300 22.90 -4.32 -15.84
CA LEU A 300 21.77 -5.06 -16.41
C LEU A 300 21.43 -6.26 -15.53
N LEU A 301 20.13 -6.47 -15.30
CA LEU A 301 19.64 -7.67 -14.63
C LEU A 301 19.89 -8.92 -15.48
N PRO A 302 20.06 -10.10 -14.87
CA PRO A 302 20.04 -11.36 -15.60
C PRO A 302 18.78 -11.50 -16.47
N PHE A 303 18.91 -12.12 -17.63
CA PHE A 303 17.78 -12.41 -18.52
C PHE A 303 17.06 -13.67 -18.02
N CYS A 304 15.73 -13.66 -17.95
CA CYS A 304 14.96 -14.90 -17.67
C CYS A 304 14.87 -15.74 -18.96
N GLU A 305 15.32 -16.98 -18.94
CA GLU A 305 15.23 -17.87 -20.11
C GLU A 305 13.81 -18.42 -20.25
N SER A 306 13.14 -18.16 -21.38
CA SER A 306 11.70 -18.42 -21.54
C SER A 306 11.29 -19.90 -21.58
N GLU A 307 12.23 -20.82 -21.85
CA GLU A 307 11.97 -22.26 -21.91
C GLU A 307 12.67 -22.98 -20.76
N GLY A 308 11.92 -23.24 -19.68
CA GLY A 308 12.40 -24.03 -18.53
C GLY A 308 12.59 -23.24 -17.24
N ASP A 309 12.54 -21.91 -17.28
CA ASP A 309 12.49 -21.11 -16.05
C ASP A 309 11.11 -21.23 -15.41
N ASP A 310 11.11 -21.82 -14.23
CA ASP A 310 10.08 -21.74 -13.22
C ASP A 310 10.69 -21.13 -11.95
N LEU A 311 9.90 -21.08 -10.87
CA LEU A 311 10.43 -20.62 -9.58
C LEU A 311 11.50 -21.56 -9.01
N ASP A 312 11.60 -22.82 -9.46
CA ASP A 312 12.65 -23.74 -9.01
C ASP A 312 14.02 -23.38 -9.64
N ALA A 313 14.04 -22.83 -10.85
CA ALA A 313 15.25 -22.31 -11.49
C ALA A 313 15.81 -21.06 -10.78
N TRP A 314 14.96 -20.33 -10.06
CA TRP A 314 15.28 -19.10 -9.34
C TRP A 314 14.96 -19.25 -7.85
N PRO A 315 15.76 -19.99 -7.07
CA PRO A 315 15.41 -20.38 -5.71
C PRO A 315 15.30 -19.22 -4.69
N SER A 316 15.77 -18.03 -5.06
CA SER A 316 15.57 -16.80 -4.27
C SER A 316 14.30 -16.04 -4.64
N ALA A 317 13.65 -16.38 -5.75
CA ALA A 317 12.43 -15.75 -6.21
C ALA A 317 11.23 -16.34 -5.48
N LEU A 318 10.32 -15.45 -5.09
CA LEU A 318 9.08 -15.78 -4.40
C LEU A 318 7.89 -15.71 -5.35
N LEU A 319 7.97 -14.81 -6.34
CA LEU A 319 6.89 -14.53 -7.29
C LEU A 319 7.42 -14.50 -8.71
N TRP A 320 6.56 -14.84 -9.66
CA TRP A 320 6.84 -14.77 -11.08
C TRP A 320 5.70 -14.05 -11.78
N THR A 321 6.03 -12.99 -12.52
CA THR A 321 5.04 -12.26 -13.32
C THR A 321 5.23 -12.48 -14.82
N LYS A 322 4.11 -12.40 -15.55
CA LYS A 322 4.07 -12.37 -17.01
C LYS A 322 3.33 -11.12 -17.46
N VAL A 323 3.80 -10.51 -18.54
CA VAL A 323 3.09 -9.41 -19.21
C VAL A 323 1.80 -9.95 -19.85
N TRP A 324 0.75 -9.13 -19.88
CA TRP A 324 -0.55 -9.49 -20.44
C TRP A 324 -0.71 -9.04 -21.90
#